data_AF-A0A6G0WXA8-F1
#
_entry.id   AF-A0A6G0WXA8-F1
#
_cell.length_a   1.000
_cell.length_b   1.000
_cell.length_c   1.000
_cell.angle_alpha   90.00
_cell.angle_beta   90.00
_cell.angle_gamma   90.00
#
_symmetry.space_group_name_H-M   'P 1'
#
loop_
_entity.id
_entity.type
_entity.pdbx_description
1 polymer ?
#
loop_
_entity_poly.entity_id
_entity_poly.type
_entity_poly.pdbx_seq_one_letter_code
_entity_poly.pdbx_strand_id
1 'polypeptide(L)' 'MPIMRLIFLKYNTALPSSASVERLFSIGGDICTKKRSKISDCNFENALLFKINLKNKD' A
#
# COMPACT_ATOMS: atom_id res chain seq x y z
N MET A 1 22.90 -5.63 -1.72
CA MET A 1 21.86 -4.64 -2.08
C MET A 1 22.44 -3.27 -2.54
N PRO A 2 23.41 -3.19 -3.47
CA PRO A 2 23.98 -1.89 -3.86
C PRO A 2 23.13 -1.12 -4.89
N ILE A 3 22.53 -1.81 -5.86
CA ILE A 3 21.81 -1.18 -6.99
C ILE A 3 20.51 -0.52 -6.52
N MET A 4 19.71 -1.21 -5.68
CA MET A 4 18.47 -0.66 -5.16
C MET A 4 18.69 0.65 -4.40
N ARG A 5 19.69 0.71 -3.52
CA ARG A 5 20.04 1.94 -2.79
C ARG A 5 20.38 3.11 -3.72
N LEU A 6 21.05 2.84 -4.83
CA LEU A 6 21.39 3.86 -5.83
C LEU A 6 20.14 4.46 -6.49
N ILE A 7 19.14 3.62 -6.76
CA ILE A 7 17.86 4.04 -7.35
C ILE A 7 17.08 4.90 -6.36
N PHE A 8 16.94 4.48 -5.10
CA PHE A 8 16.26 5.28 -4.06
C PHE A 8 16.94 6.63 -3.83
N LEU A 9 18.29 6.65 -3.84
CA LEU A 9 19.05 7.89 -3.73
C LEU A 9 18.85 8.80 -4.95
N LYS A 10 18.82 8.24 -6.17
CA LYS A 10 18.60 9.00 -7.41
C LYS A 10 17.24 9.68 -7.45
N TYR A 11 16.20 9.02 -6.95
CA TYR A 11 14.84 9.56 -6.91
C TYR A 11 14.51 10.27 -5.60
N ASN A 12 15.50 10.44 -4.70
CA ASN A 12 15.35 11.04 -3.37
C ASN A 12 14.17 10.47 -2.58
N THR A 13 13.89 9.19 -2.77
CA THR A 13 12.82 8.46 -2.09
C THR A 13 13.39 7.76 -0.88
N ALA A 14 12.63 7.75 0.23
CA ALA A 14 13.02 6.97 1.40
C ALA A 14 13.25 5.51 1.00
N LEU A 15 14.27 4.87 1.59
CA LEU A 15 14.47 3.43 1.42
C LEU A 15 13.12 2.75 1.70
N PRO A 16 12.67 1.85 0.81
CA PRO A 16 11.34 1.28 0.93
C PRO A 16 11.36 0.44 2.21
N SER A 17 10.75 0.94 3.26
CA SER A 17 10.50 0.13 4.44
C SER A 17 9.50 -0.94 4.02
N SER A 18 9.96 -2.19 3.93
CA SER A 18 9.12 -3.33 3.52
C SER A 18 7.85 -3.39 4.38
N ALA A 19 7.93 -3.04 5.66
CA ALA A 19 6.78 -3.04 6.56
C ALA A 19 5.61 -2.14 6.10
N SER A 20 5.87 -1.00 5.44
CA SER A 20 4.80 -0.11 4.98
C SER A 20 4.06 -0.69 3.77
N VAL A 21 4.81 -1.21 2.80
CA VAL A 21 4.24 -1.87 1.61
C VAL A 21 3.57 -3.19 1.98
N GLU A 22 4.15 -4.00 2.88
CA GLU A 22 3.54 -5.23 3.37
C GLU A 22 2.19 -4.96 4.06
N ARG A 23 2.10 -3.88 4.86
CA ARG A 23 0.84 -3.44 5.44
C ARG A 23 -0.19 -3.05 4.36
N LEU A 24 0.23 -2.32 3.34
CA LEU A 24 -0.61 -1.94 2.20
C LEU A 24 -1.21 -3.17 1.51
N PHE A 25 -0.38 -4.15 1.18
CA PHE A 25 -0.80 -5.36 0.49
C PHE A 25 -1.69 -6.27 1.36
N SER A 26 -1.41 -6.35 2.66
CA SER A 26 -2.25 -7.10 3.60
C SER A 26 -3.68 -6.51 3.67
N ILE A 27 -3.80 -5.17 3.77
CA ILE A 27 -5.10 -4.48 3.76
C ILE A 27 -5.77 -4.60 2.38
N GLY A 28 -5.00 -4.51 1.30
CA GLY A 28 -5.50 -4.70 -0.06
C GLY A 28 -6.10 -6.08 -0.28
N GLY A 29 -5.47 -7.12 0.25
CA GLY A 29 -5.98 -8.51 0.22
C GLY A 29 -7.32 -8.67 0.95
N ASP A 30 -7.49 -8.03 2.10
CA ASP A 30 -8.78 -7.98 2.83
C ASP A 30 -9.90 -7.36 1.98
N ILE A 31 -9.59 -6.24 1.31
CA ILE A 31 -10.55 -5.53 0.48
C ILE A 31 -10.89 -6.33 -0.80
N CYS A 32 -9.89 -6.99 -1.39
CA CYS A 32 -9.98 -7.82 -2.60
C CYS A 32 -10.49 -9.24 -2.31
N THR A 33 -11.61 -9.35 -1.59
CA THR A 33 -12.22 -10.64 -1.26
C THR A 33 -13.30 -11.03 -2.30
N LYS A 34 -13.48 -12.32 -2.58
CA LYS A 34 -14.50 -12.87 -3.50
C LYS A 34 -15.93 -12.35 -3.24
N LYS A 35 -16.28 -12.04 -1.99
CA LYS A 35 -17.57 -11.44 -1.60
C LYS A 35 -17.77 -10.02 -2.13
N ARG A 36 -16.70 -9.31 -2.49
CA ARG A 36 -16.70 -7.93 -2.97
C ARG A 36 -16.30 -7.83 -4.45
N SER A 37 -16.58 -8.88 -5.24
CA SER A 37 -16.18 -9.07 -6.65
C SER A 37 -16.61 -7.96 -7.62
N LYS A 38 -17.38 -6.97 -7.17
CA LYS A 38 -17.88 -5.86 -7.98
C LYS A 38 -17.46 -4.52 -7.36
N ILE A 39 -16.16 -4.36 -7.16
CA ILE A 39 -15.54 -3.08 -6.79
C ILE A 39 -14.76 -2.57 -8.00
N SER A 40 -15.04 -1.34 -8.42
CA SER A 40 -14.23 -0.67 -9.44
C SER A 40 -12.89 -0.24 -8.85
N ASP A 41 -11.86 -0.10 -9.69
CA ASP A 41 -10.50 0.26 -9.28
C ASP A 41 -10.47 1.52 -8.41
N CYS A 42 -11.15 2.60 -8.83
CA CYS A 42 -11.23 3.84 -8.04
C CYS A 42 -11.82 3.63 -6.64
N ASN A 43 -12.82 2.75 -6.51
CA ASN A 43 -13.45 2.47 -5.22
C ASN A 43 -12.57 1.57 -4.35
N PHE A 44 -11.75 0.71 -4.96
CA PHE A 44 -10.75 -0.09 -4.28
C PHE A 44 -9.65 0.80 -3.68
N GLU A 45 -9.11 1.73 -4.48
CA GLU A 45 -8.09 2.68 -4.05
C GLU A 45 -8.60 3.58 -2.92
N ASN A 46 -9.83 4.11 -3.05
CA ASN A 46 -10.46 4.91 -2.00
C ASN A 46 -10.67 4.12 -0.70
N ALA A 47 -11.11 2.86 -0.79
CA ALA A 47 -11.29 2.00 0.38
C ALA A 47 -9.94 1.66 1.06
N LEU A 48 -8.90 1.43 0.27
CA LEU A 48 -7.54 1.17 0.75
C LEU A 48 -7.00 2.41 1.48
N LEU A 49 -7.10 3.59 0.86
CA LEU A 49 -6.70 4.87 1.44
C LEU A 49 -7.42 5.13 2.77
N PHE A 50 -8.74 4.93 2.81
CA PHE A 50 -9.54 5.17 4.01
C PHE A 50 -9.15 4.23 5.16
N LYS A 51 -8.99 2.93 4.89
CA LYS A 51 -8.56 1.94 5.90
C LYS A 51 -7.17 2.23 6.47
N ILE A 52 -6.23 2.67 5.64
CA ILE A 52 -4.89 3.02 6.09
C ILE A 52 -4.91 4.28 6.94
N ASN A 53 -5.62 5.33 6.49
CA ASN A 53 -5.66 6.60 7.21
C ASN A 53 -6.40 6.50 8.54
N LEU A 54 -7.50 5.75 8.62
CA LEU A 54 -8.22 5.52 9.88
C LEU A 54 -7.35 4.82 10.93
N LYS A 55 -6.50 3.87 10.50
CA LYS A 55 -5.62 3.12 11.42
C LYS A 55 -4.43 3.93 11.94
N ASN A 56 -4.17 5.11 11.38
CA ASN A 56 -3.14 6.04 11.84
C ASN A 56 -3.69 7.12 12.80
N LYS A 57 -4.98 7.05 13.15
CA LYS A 57 -5.67 8.05 13.99
C LYS A 57 -5.84 7.62 15.46
N ASP A 58 -5.35 6.44 15.81
CA ASP A 58 -5.30 5.92 17.18
C ASP A 58 -3.98 6.28 17.89
#